data_AF-A0A2H4GAR6-F1
#
_entry.id   AF-A0A2H4GAR6-F1
#
_cell.length_a   1.000
_cell.length_b   1.000
_cell.length_c   1.000
_cell.angle_alpha   90.00
_cell.angle_beta   90.00
_cell.angle_gamma   90.00
#
_symmetry.space_group_name_H-M   'P 1'
#
loop_
_entity.id
_entity.type
_entity.pdbx_description
1 polymer ?
#
loop_
_entity_poly.entity_id
_entity_poly.type
_entity_poly.pdbx_seq_one_letter_code
_entity_poly.pdbx_strand_id
1 'polypeptide(L)'
;LFTPHFVSKHSLSSSSFSSFIILSHPQSVQKCSLFNTGSNSWCELSLSLPRVLSSPLSSNLLSSSKGLLCFSIPRSSCFVVYNLLAKSLRRVNFPTCLFDYESLTMVSTDNGFKLFVLSSAGSSNQALVYSSTVCSWRRFEGSTQILSESCHQKGVFYNGCLFFTTLEPFHVVYFHLESGRWEGSTAVLPRDLTFVRVASDGYQKLYLIAGVGTSGISRSIKIWELGKDEDQGVDYWVEVETLPEMICRKFVSVCYHNYEHVYCFWHQGLICLGCYTWPEMLYFKVSRGTWHWLPK
;
A
#
# COMPACT_ATOMS: atom_id res chain seq x y z
N LEU A 1 -6.81 -2.08 -1.44
CA LEU A 1 -6.31 -2.24 -0.06
C LEU A 1 -6.11 -3.71 0.21
N PHE A 2 -4.85 -4.18 0.33
CA PHE A 2 -4.52 -5.60 0.14
C PHE A 2 -3.70 -6.23 1.26
N THR A 3 -3.97 -7.51 1.53
CA THR A 3 -2.90 -8.48 1.81
C THR A 3 -3.27 -9.95 1.66
N PRO A 4 -2.26 -10.78 1.27
CA PRO A 4 -2.34 -12.25 1.30
C PRO A 4 -1.07 -12.92 1.88
N HIS A 5 -1.25 -14.10 2.50
CA HIS A 5 -0.31 -15.26 2.53
C HIS A 5 -0.85 -16.35 3.47
N PHE A 6 -1.59 -15.97 4.51
CA PHE A 6 -1.81 -16.83 5.69
C PHE A 6 -2.96 -17.85 5.57
N VAL A 7 -3.86 -17.71 4.60
CA VAL A 7 -4.94 -18.70 4.35
C VAL A 7 -4.36 -20.07 3.98
N SER A 8 -3.13 -20.11 3.45
CA SER A 8 -2.43 -21.35 3.07
C SER A 8 -2.18 -22.34 4.21
N LYS A 9 -2.13 -21.89 5.47
CA LYS A 9 -1.71 -22.75 6.60
C LYS A 9 -2.86 -23.45 7.35
N HIS A 10 -4.13 -23.09 7.12
CA HIS A 10 -5.23 -23.51 8.00
C HIS A 10 -6.39 -24.27 7.34
N SER A 11 -6.23 -24.82 6.13
CA SER A 11 -7.23 -25.72 5.52
C SER A 11 -6.70 -27.15 5.38
N LEU A 12 -7.45 -28.12 5.91
CA LEU A 12 -7.22 -29.56 5.85
C LEU A 12 -7.57 -30.20 4.49
N SER A 13 -7.71 -29.41 3.42
CA SER A 13 -8.08 -29.89 2.08
C SER A 13 -6.97 -29.61 1.06
N SER A 14 -6.57 -30.65 0.33
CA SER A 14 -5.49 -30.74 -0.66
C SER A 14 -5.68 -29.91 -1.95
N SER A 15 -6.37 -28.77 -1.90
CA SER A 15 -6.42 -27.79 -2.99
C SER A 15 -5.53 -26.60 -2.64
N SER A 16 -4.50 -26.36 -3.45
CA SER A 16 -3.64 -25.18 -3.37
C SER A 16 -4.50 -23.92 -3.41
N PHE A 17 -4.77 -23.31 -2.25
CA PHE A 17 -5.51 -22.06 -2.21
C PHE A 17 -4.70 -20.98 -2.91
N SER A 18 -5.31 -20.42 -3.94
CA SER A 18 -4.82 -19.30 -4.70
C SER A 18 -4.74 -18.03 -3.87
N SER A 19 -3.89 -17.12 -4.29
CA SER A 19 -3.70 -15.84 -3.62
C SER A 19 -4.70 -14.83 -4.15
N PHE A 20 -5.39 -14.15 -3.24
CA PHE A 20 -6.50 -13.27 -3.59
C PHE A 20 -6.14 -11.80 -3.43
N ILE A 21 -6.41 -11.01 -4.46
CA ILE A 21 -6.37 -9.55 -4.41
C ILE A 21 -7.75 -9.08 -3.94
N ILE A 22 -7.80 -8.29 -2.86
CA ILE A 22 -9.04 -7.71 -2.34
C ILE A 22 -9.20 -6.28 -2.86
N LEU A 23 -10.06 -6.08 -3.86
CA LEU A 23 -10.30 -4.78 -4.44
C LEU A 23 -11.46 -4.07 -3.72
N SER A 24 -11.11 -2.92 -3.12
CA SER A 24 -12.06 -1.95 -2.59
C SER A 24 -11.77 -0.66 -3.34
N HIS A 25 -12.63 -0.35 -4.31
CA HIS A 25 -12.52 0.80 -5.17
C HIS A 25 -13.78 1.68 -5.00
N PRO A 26 -13.68 3.01 -4.95
CA PRO A 26 -14.84 3.89 -4.79
C PRO A 26 -15.91 3.68 -5.86
N GLN A 27 -15.51 3.28 -7.07
CA GLN A 27 -16.42 3.03 -8.19
C GLN A 27 -16.95 1.58 -8.25
N SER A 28 -16.56 0.70 -7.32
CA SER A 28 -17.08 -0.69 -7.29
C SER A 28 -18.35 -0.77 -6.45
N VAL A 29 -19.39 -1.39 -7.01
CA VAL A 29 -20.67 -1.66 -6.31
C VAL A 29 -20.50 -2.69 -5.20
N GLN A 30 -19.58 -3.65 -5.39
CA GLN A 30 -19.26 -4.66 -4.38
C GLN A 30 -18.10 -4.20 -3.50
N LYS A 31 -18.32 -4.22 -2.18
CA LYS A 31 -17.29 -3.93 -1.19
C LYS A 31 -16.37 -5.15 -1.06
N CYS A 32 -15.07 -4.96 -1.31
CA CYS A 32 -14.04 -5.98 -1.14
C CYS A 32 -14.18 -7.20 -2.08
N SER A 33 -14.33 -6.96 -3.39
CA SER A 33 -14.30 -8.02 -4.40
C SER A 33 -12.97 -8.79 -4.35
N LEU A 34 -13.05 -10.11 -4.48
CA LEU A 34 -11.88 -10.99 -4.43
C LEU A 34 -11.48 -11.36 -5.86
N PHE A 35 -10.23 -11.10 -6.22
CA PHE A 35 -9.65 -11.55 -7.47
C PHE A 35 -8.67 -12.68 -7.20
N ASN A 36 -8.90 -13.83 -7.84
CA ASN A 36 -8.05 -15.00 -7.75
C ASN A 36 -6.91 -14.88 -8.77
N THR A 37 -5.68 -14.76 -8.28
CA THR A 37 -4.49 -14.67 -9.15
C THR A 37 -4.13 -15.99 -9.84
N GLY A 38 -4.51 -17.13 -9.26
CA GLY A 38 -4.24 -18.46 -9.82
C GLY A 38 -5.14 -18.78 -11.02
N SER A 39 -6.43 -18.47 -10.93
CA SER A 39 -7.39 -18.61 -12.04
C SER A 39 -7.47 -17.37 -12.94
N ASN A 40 -6.80 -16.28 -12.55
CA ASN A 40 -6.88 -14.97 -13.22
C ASN A 40 -8.35 -14.54 -13.43
N SER A 41 -9.18 -14.68 -12.38
CA SER A 41 -10.62 -14.39 -12.46
C SER A 41 -11.15 -13.83 -11.14
N TRP A 42 -12.22 -13.06 -11.22
CA TRP A 42 -12.97 -12.60 -10.05
C TRP A 42 -13.72 -13.76 -9.38
N CYS A 43 -13.73 -13.79 -8.05
CA CYS A 43 -14.54 -14.74 -7.29
C CYS A 43 -15.98 -14.24 -7.19
N GLU A 44 -16.94 -15.11 -7.46
CA GLU A 44 -18.38 -14.81 -7.27
C GLU A 44 -18.76 -14.67 -5.78
N LEU A 45 -17.97 -15.28 -4.89
CA LEU A 45 -18.18 -15.22 -3.44
C LEU A 45 -17.73 -13.87 -2.87
N SER A 46 -18.68 -13.13 -2.29
CA SER A 46 -18.40 -11.93 -1.50
C SER A 46 -17.93 -12.30 -0.10
N LEU A 47 -16.97 -11.52 0.45
CA LEU A 47 -16.53 -11.70 1.83
C LEU A 47 -17.69 -11.43 2.79
N SER A 48 -18.02 -12.42 3.64
CA SER A 48 -19.01 -12.27 4.71
C SER A 48 -18.45 -11.43 5.86
N LEU A 49 -18.44 -10.11 5.68
CA LEU A 49 -18.06 -9.18 6.74
C LEU A 49 -19.17 -9.09 7.81
N PRO A 50 -18.81 -8.90 9.10
CA PRO A 50 -19.78 -8.59 10.15
C PRO A 50 -20.62 -7.36 9.76
N ARG A 51 -21.91 -7.32 10.13
CA ARG A 51 -22.85 -6.22 9.76
C ARG A 51 -22.31 -4.80 10.01
N VAL A 52 -21.53 -4.63 11.08
CA VAL A 52 -20.88 -3.36 11.45
C VAL A 52 -19.89 -2.87 10.39
N LEU A 53 -19.33 -3.77 9.59
CA LEU A 53 -18.34 -3.52 8.54
C LEU A 53 -18.93 -3.64 7.12
N SER A 54 -20.09 -4.28 6.96
CA SER A 54 -20.69 -4.57 5.66
C SER A 54 -21.29 -3.34 4.96
N SER A 55 -21.77 -2.33 5.70
CA SER A 55 -22.42 -1.17 5.06
C SER A 55 -21.38 -0.15 4.57
N PRO A 56 -21.47 0.37 3.32
CA PRO A 56 -20.55 1.38 2.77
C PRO A 56 -20.50 2.66 3.61
N LEU A 57 -21.65 3.07 4.14
CA LEU A 57 -21.79 4.27 4.99
C LEU A 57 -21.30 4.06 6.43
N SER A 58 -20.99 2.81 6.81
CA SER A 58 -20.67 2.42 8.19
C SER A 58 -19.19 2.17 8.45
N SER A 59 -18.38 2.03 7.40
CA SER A 59 -16.95 1.74 7.56
C SER A 59 -16.16 1.97 6.28
N ASN A 60 -14.92 2.42 6.43
CA ASN A 60 -13.97 2.53 5.33
C ASN A 60 -12.83 1.54 5.57
N LEU A 61 -12.55 0.69 4.59
CA LEU A 61 -11.34 -0.12 4.63
C LEU A 61 -10.14 0.84 4.50
N LEU A 62 -9.22 0.81 5.46
CA LEU A 62 -8.08 1.71 5.55
C LEU A 62 -6.74 1.03 5.27
N SER A 63 -6.51 -0.17 5.77
CA SER A 63 -5.28 -0.91 5.50
C SER A 63 -5.56 -2.40 5.51
N SER A 64 -4.70 -3.21 4.91
CA SER A 64 -4.68 -4.64 5.16
C SER A 64 -3.26 -5.17 5.25
N SER A 65 -3.06 -6.21 6.07
CA SER A 65 -1.77 -6.87 6.28
C SER A 65 -1.92 -8.38 6.58
N LYS A 66 -1.22 -9.25 5.83
CA LYS A 66 -1.30 -10.73 5.81
C LYS A 66 -2.68 -11.36 6.15
N GLY A 67 -3.78 -10.84 5.58
CA GLY A 67 -5.14 -11.36 5.82
C GLY A 67 -5.91 -10.67 6.97
N LEU A 68 -5.30 -9.68 7.60
CA LEU A 68 -5.97 -8.72 8.47
C LEU A 68 -6.50 -7.56 7.63
N LEU A 69 -7.70 -7.10 7.95
CA LEU A 69 -8.33 -5.93 7.36
C LEU A 69 -8.54 -4.88 8.46
N CYS A 70 -8.08 -3.65 8.25
CA CYS A 70 -8.25 -2.55 9.18
C CYS A 70 -9.26 -1.56 8.62
N PHE A 71 -10.31 -1.29 9.38
CA PHE A 71 -11.38 -0.37 9.05
C PHE A 71 -11.39 0.83 10.01
N SER A 72 -11.78 2.00 9.51
CA SER A 72 -12.34 3.06 10.36
C SER A 72 -13.86 2.99 10.36
N ILE A 73 -14.46 3.31 11.50
CA ILE A 73 -15.91 3.45 11.64
C ILE A 73 -16.21 4.94 11.79
N PRO A 74 -17.02 5.54 10.89
CA PRO A 74 -17.46 6.92 11.03
C PRO A 74 -18.10 7.16 12.40
N ARG A 75 -17.75 8.28 13.05
CA ARG A 75 -18.22 8.68 14.39
C ARG A 75 -17.72 7.82 15.56
N SER A 76 -16.71 6.97 15.34
CA SER A 76 -16.01 6.26 16.42
C SER A 76 -14.54 6.68 16.45
N SER A 77 -13.99 6.87 17.65
CA SER A 77 -12.55 7.16 17.86
C SER A 77 -11.74 5.86 17.93
N CYS A 78 -12.03 4.88 17.07
CA CYS A 78 -11.33 3.60 17.06
C CYS A 78 -11.17 3.01 15.66
N PHE A 79 -10.11 2.22 15.50
CA PHE A 79 -9.93 1.34 14.36
C PHE A 79 -10.45 -0.06 14.67
N VAL A 80 -10.93 -0.76 13.66
CA VAL A 80 -11.38 -2.14 13.75
C VAL A 80 -10.52 -3.03 12.88
N VAL A 81 -9.78 -3.93 13.50
CA VAL A 81 -8.97 -4.93 12.83
C VAL A 81 -9.74 -6.25 12.79
N TYR A 82 -10.12 -6.68 11.59
CA TYR A 82 -10.80 -7.94 11.34
C TYR A 82 -9.81 -8.96 10.78
N ASN A 83 -9.75 -10.13 11.42
CA ASN A 83 -9.00 -11.27 10.91
C ASN A 83 -9.94 -12.15 10.06
N LEU A 84 -9.71 -12.19 8.75
CA LEU A 84 -10.53 -12.95 7.82
C LEU A 84 -10.57 -14.45 8.15
N LEU A 85 -9.46 -15.01 8.63
CA LEU A 85 -9.34 -16.45 8.92
C LEU A 85 -9.97 -16.84 10.24
N ALA A 86 -9.60 -16.13 11.30
CA ALA A 86 -10.13 -16.39 12.62
C ALA A 86 -11.58 -15.89 12.77
N LYS A 87 -12.09 -15.14 11.77
CA LYS A 87 -13.38 -14.43 11.81
C LYS A 87 -13.56 -13.60 13.08
N SER A 88 -12.45 -13.08 13.60
CA SER A 88 -12.39 -12.35 14.85
C SER A 88 -12.17 -10.87 14.62
N LEU A 89 -12.64 -10.06 15.56
CA LEU A 89 -12.61 -8.61 15.48
C LEU A 89 -11.90 -8.06 16.71
N ARG A 90 -10.98 -7.12 16.48
CA ARG A 90 -10.30 -6.37 17.53
C ARG A 90 -10.52 -4.89 17.34
N ARG A 91 -10.96 -4.22 18.40
CA ARG A 91 -11.04 -2.75 18.44
C ARG A 91 -9.73 -2.19 18.96
N VAL A 92 -9.25 -1.14 18.32
CA VAL A 92 -8.07 -0.38 18.72
C VAL A 92 -8.49 1.07 18.90
N ASN A 93 -8.64 1.48 20.16
CA ASN A 93 -9.01 2.86 20.48
C ASN A 93 -7.87 3.79 20.07
N PHE A 94 -8.21 4.91 19.44
CA PHE A 94 -7.24 5.93 19.06
C PHE A 94 -6.73 6.63 20.33
N PRO A 95 -5.43 6.99 20.42
CA PRO A 95 -4.84 7.48 21.66
C PRO A 95 -5.21 8.93 21.97
N THR A 96 -5.82 9.66 21.04
CA THR A 96 -6.23 11.06 21.18
C THR A 96 -7.75 11.21 21.16
N CYS A 97 -8.24 12.27 21.82
CA CYS A 97 -9.68 12.58 21.87
C CYS A 97 -10.24 12.93 20.47
N LEU A 98 -9.48 13.69 19.68
CA LEU A 98 -9.79 13.97 18.28
C LEU A 98 -9.29 12.79 17.43
N PHE A 99 -10.21 12.15 16.72
CA PHE A 99 -9.92 11.09 15.77
C PHE A 99 -9.47 11.68 14.43
N ASP A 100 -8.29 12.27 14.46
CA ASP A 100 -7.67 12.94 13.32
C ASP A 100 -6.47 12.14 12.81
N TYR A 101 -6.57 11.61 11.60
CA TYR A 101 -5.51 10.87 10.94
C TYR A 101 -5.50 11.18 9.45
N GLU A 102 -4.31 11.38 8.90
CA GLU A 102 -4.09 11.62 7.48
C GLU A 102 -3.89 10.30 6.74
N SER A 103 -3.11 9.39 7.35
CA SER A 103 -2.73 8.11 6.75
C SER A 103 -2.66 7.02 7.80
N LEU A 104 -3.06 5.81 7.41
CA LEU A 104 -2.95 4.61 8.23
C LEU A 104 -2.35 3.48 7.41
N THR A 105 -1.32 2.85 7.98
CA THR A 105 -0.67 1.66 7.44
C THR A 105 -0.65 0.56 8.49
N MET A 106 -1.11 -0.64 8.12
CA MET A 106 -1.05 -1.82 8.97
C MET A 106 0.06 -2.75 8.50
N VAL A 107 0.87 -3.23 9.46
CA VAL A 107 1.95 -4.19 9.24
C VAL A 107 1.72 -5.40 10.11
N SER A 108 1.56 -6.57 9.50
CA SER A 108 1.49 -7.85 10.22
C SER A 108 2.90 -8.34 10.53
N THR A 109 3.11 -8.64 11.80
CA THR A 109 4.34 -9.20 12.37
C THR A 109 4.09 -10.67 12.74
N ASP A 110 5.13 -11.44 13.02
CA ASP A 110 4.99 -12.86 13.35
C ASP A 110 4.13 -13.10 14.61
N ASN A 111 4.19 -12.17 15.57
CA ASN A 111 3.46 -12.27 16.84
C ASN A 111 2.22 -11.36 16.92
N GLY A 112 1.78 -10.76 15.81
CA GLY A 112 0.65 -9.82 15.83
C GLY A 112 0.63 -8.82 14.68
N PHE A 113 0.30 -7.58 14.98
CA PHE A 113 0.31 -6.48 14.01
C PHE A 113 0.67 -5.16 14.68
N LYS A 114 1.11 -4.22 13.85
CA LYS A 114 1.28 -2.82 14.20
C LYS A 114 0.39 -1.95 13.32
N LEU A 115 -0.12 -0.87 13.89
CA LEU A 115 -0.74 0.21 13.14
C LEU A 115 0.17 1.41 13.23
N PHE A 116 0.56 1.93 12.07
CA PHE A 116 1.22 3.21 11.95
C PHE A 116 0.18 4.23 11.48
N VAL A 117 0.12 5.36 12.16
CA VAL A 117 -0.78 6.46 11.85
C VAL A 117 0.00 7.76 11.79
N LEU A 118 -0.21 8.52 10.73
CA LEU A 118 0.15 9.93 10.66
C LEU A 118 -1.05 10.76 11.07
N SER A 119 -0.82 11.69 11.99
CA SER A 119 -1.84 12.58 12.52
C SER A 119 -1.34 14.02 12.51
N SER A 120 -2.18 14.91 12.00
CA SER A 120 -2.03 16.36 12.06
C SER A 120 -2.56 16.98 13.35
N ALA A 121 -2.97 16.16 14.33
CA ALA A 121 -3.68 16.66 15.51
C ALA A 121 -2.83 17.66 16.33
N GLY A 122 -3.20 18.94 16.25
CA GLY A 122 -2.57 20.05 16.97
C GLY A 122 -1.72 20.96 16.07
N SER A 123 -0.57 21.42 16.58
CA SER A 123 0.35 22.33 15.88
C SER A 123 1.53 21.62 15.18
N SER A 124 1.63 20.29 15.28
CA SER A 124 2.73 19.51 14.70
C SER A 124 2.28 18.12 14.28
N ASN A 125 2.80 17.67 13.14
CA ASN A 125 2.60 16.30 12.63
C ASN A 125 3.19 15.28 13.60
N GLN A 126 2.47 14.18 13.82
CA GLN A 126 2.86 13.12 14.73
C GLN A 126 2.78 11.77 14.05
N ALA A 127 3.74 10.92 14.39
CA ALA A 127 3.70 9.50 14.05
C ALA A 127 3.27 8.69 15.29
N LEU A 128 2.19 7.92 15.14
CA LEU A 128 1.65 7.07 16.20
C LEU A 128 1.80 5.60 15.78
N VAL A 129 2.38 4.78 16.66
CA VAL A 129 2.56 3.35 16.41
C VAL A 129 1.85 2.54 17.50
N TYR A 130 0.79 1.85 17.10
CA TYR A 130 0.17 0.82 17.94
C TYR A 130 0.91 -0.49 17.78
N SER A 131 1.10 -1.21 18.89
CA SER A 131 1.54 -2.60 18.86
C SER A 131 0.50 -3.52 19.48
N SER A 132 0.07 -4.53 18.75
CA SER A 132 -0.95 -5.47 19.22
C SER A 132 -0.46 -6.41 20.32
N THR A 133 0.86 -6.58 20.47
CA THR A 133 1.49 -7.46 21.47
C THR A 133 1.46 -6.83 22.86
N VAL A 134 1.80 -5.54 22.93
CA VAL A 134 1.77 -4.75 24.19
C VAL A 134 0.45 -3.98 24.38
N CYS A 135 -0.43 -4.01 23.38
CA CYS A 135 -1.73 -3.36 23.37
C CYS A 135 -1.70 -1.85 23.62
N SER A 136 -0.60 -1.18 23.25
CA SER A 136 -0.38 0.24 23.54
C SER A 136 0.08 1.02 22.31
N TRP A 137 -0.13 2.33 22.38
CA TRP A 137 0.37 3.30 21.41
C TRP A 137 1.70 3.89 21.90
N ARG A 138 2.63 4.06 20.97
CA ARG A 138 3.82 4.89 21.12
C ARG A 138 3.68 6.11 20.23
N ARG A 139 4.12 7.26 20.72
CA ARG A 139 4.08 8.54 20.01
C ARG A 139 5.50 8.96 19.67
N PHE A 140 5.67 9.40 18.43
CA PHE A 140 6.92 9.88 17.88
C PHE A 140 6.68 11.18 17.11
N GLU A 141 7.77 11.87 16.80
CA GLU A 141 7.74 13.04 15.92
C GLU A 141 7.28 12.63 14.51
N GLY A 142 6.47 13.49 13.89
CA GLY A 142 6.09 13.32 12.49
C GLY A 142 7.23 13.65 11.53
N SER A 143 7.01 13.35 10.25
CA SER A 143 7.93 13.78 9.20
C SER A 143 7.92 15.30 9.09
N THR A 144 9.10 15.91 8.94
CA THR A 144 9.26 17.33 8.60
C THR A 144 9.01 17.61 7.11
N GLN A 145 9.03 16.57 6.27
CA GLN A 145 8.77 16.65 4.84
C GLN A 145 7.29 16.39 4.54
N ILE A 146 6.75 17.11 3.56
CA ILE A 146 5.42 16.88 3.00
C ILE A 146 5.46 15.54 2.26
N LEU A 147 4.97 14.51 2.94
CA LEU A 147 4.71 13.21 2.33
C LEU A 147 3.62 13.38 1.29
N SER A 148 3.57 12.51 0.28
CA SER A 148 2.47 12.53 -0.69
C SER A 148 1.12 12.51 0.03
N GLU A 149 0.46 13.67 0.08
CA GLU A 149 -0.88 13.88 0.63
C GLU A 149 -1.97 13.20 -0.22
N SER A 150 -1.58 12.36 -1.18
CA SER A 150 -2.57 11.48 -1.79
C SER A 150 -3.09 10.58 -0.67
N CYS A 151 -4.38 10.70 -0.37
CA CYS A 151 -5.13 9.88 0.60
C CYS A 151 -5.22 8.39 0.19
N HIS A 152 -4.29 7.96 -0.65
CA HIS A 152 -4.29 6.86 -1.57
C HIS A 152 -2.94 6.12 -1.52
N GLN A 153 -1.84 6.83 -1.25
CA GLN A 153 -0.54 6.21 -1.04
C GLN A 153 -0.29 5.94 0.45
N LYS A 154 0.04 4.69 0.74
CA LYS A 154 0.29 4.20 2.12
C LYS A 154 1.75 3.87 2.30
N GLY A 155 2.18 3.80 3.55
CA GLY A 155 3.52 3.36 3.89
C GLY A 155 3.74 1.94 3.37
N VAL A 156 4.86 1.74 2.70
CA VAL A 156 5.26 0.43 2.19
C VAL A 156 6.23 -0.20 3.17
N PHE A 157 5.83 -1.32 3.76
CA PHE A 157 6.71 -2.04 4.67
C PHE A 157 7.84 -2.72 3.90
N TYR A 158 9.08 -2.44 4.30
CA TYR A 158 10.28 -3.07 3.77
C TYR A 158 11.37 -3.04 4.85
N ASN A 159 12.00 -4.18 5.09
CA ASN A 159 13.14 -4.31 6.01
C ASN A 159 12.94 -3.61 7.39
N GLY A 160 11.79 -3.83 8.02
CA GLY A 160 11.48 -3.26 9.34
C GLY A 160 11.05 -1.78 9.34
N CYS A 161 11.09 -1.11 8.19
CA CYS A 161 10.74 0.30 8.03
C CYS A 161 9.49 0.47 7.17
N LEU A 162 8.85 1.64 7.28
CA LEU A 162 7.79 2.08 6.37
C LEU A 162 8.34 3.14 5.43
N PHE A 163 8.29 2.87 4.13
CA PHE A 163 8.76 3.74 3.06
C PHE A 163 7.63 4.59 2.48
N PHE A 164 7.95 5.84 2.20
CA PHE A 164 7.07 6.86 1.65
C PHE A 164 7.80 7.65 0.57
N THR A 165 7.03 8.40 -0.21
CA THR A 165 7.55 9.35 -1.21
C THR A 165 6.99 10.74 -0.93
N THR A 166 7.77 11.78 -1.21
CA THR A 166 7.34 13.19 -1.15
C THR A 166 6.66 13.62 -2.46
N LEU A 167 5.99 14.78 -2.45
CA LEU A 167 5.37 15.37 -3.66
C LEU A 167 6.42 16.01 -4.56
N GLU A 168 7.00 17.14 -4.20
CA GLU A 168 8.14 17.74 -4.90
C GLU A 168 8.96 18.58 -3.90
N PRO A 169 10.31 18.55 -3.95
CA PRO A 169 11.14 17.65 -4.74
C PRO A 169 10.91 16.19 -4.34
N PHE A 170 10.97 15.27 -5.32
CA PHE A 170 10.78 13.84 -5.05
C PHE A 170 11.95 13.30 -4.21
N HIS A 171 11.60 12.62 -3.13
CA HIS A 171 12.51 11.89 -2.25
C HIS A 171 11.80 10.63 -1.76
N VAL A 172 12.59 9.61 -1.45
CA VAL A 172 12.13 8.43 -0.71
C VAL A 172 12.56 8.61 0.73
N VAL A 173 11.61 8.57 1.66
CA VAL A 173 11.87 8.63 3.10
C VAL A 173 11.29 7.40 3.77
N TYR A 174 11.85 7.03 4.91
CA TYR A 174 11.36 5.90 5.66
C TYR A 174 11.33 6.14 7.16
N PHE A 175 10.39 5.48 7.81
CA PHE A 175 10.17 5.53 9.25
C PHE A 175 10.51 4.19 9.89
N HIS A 176 11.38 4.23 10.89
CA HIS A 176 11.73 3.07 11.71
C HIS A 176 10.62 2.78 12.72
N LEU A 177 9.91 1.65 12.55
CA LEU A 177 8.77 1.29 13.40
C LEU A 177 9.12 1.06 14.88
N GLU A 178 10.39 0.81 15.20
CA GLU A 178 10.84 0.55 16.57
C GLU A 178 11.41 1.79 17.26
N SER A 179 12.33 2.50 16.60
CA SER A 179 12.99 3.68 17.16
C SER A 179 12.19 4.96 16.95
N GLY A 180 11.27 4.98 15.99
CA GLY A 180 10.46 6.14 15.65
C GLY A 180 11.21 7.24 14.91
N ARG A 181 12.39 6.93 14.38
CA ARG A 181 13.19 7.89 13.61
C ARG A 181 12.76 7.92 12.14
N TRP A 182 12.78 9.11 11.57
CA TRP A 182 12.65 9.35 10.13
C TRP A 182 14.03 9.48 9.51
N GLU A 183 14.24 8.83 8.37
CA GLU A 183 15.48 8.90 7.61
C GLU A 183 15.16 9.02 6.11
N GLY A 184 16.06 9.66 5.36
CA GLY A 184 15.97 9.77 3.91
C GLY A 184 16.78 8.67 3.24
N SER A 185 16.27 8.12 2.13
CA SER A 185 17.05 7.23 1.29
C SER A 185 18.24 7.98 0.68
N THR A 186 19.40 7.35 0.70
CA THR A 186 20.62 7.85 0.05
C THR A 186 20.66 7.54 -1.44
N ALA A 187 19.79 6.64 -1.92
CA ALA A 187 19.72 6.24 -3.32
C ALA A 187 19.21 7.40 -4.17
N VAL A 188 20.05 7.84 -5.12
CA VAL A 188 19.71 8.94 -6.04
C VAL A 188 18.56 8.52 -6.94
N LEU A 189 17.47 9.30 -6.92
CA LEU A 189 16.33 9.04 -7.77
C LEU A 189 16.66 9.27 -9.26
N PRO A 190 15.97 8.55 -10.17
CA PRO A 190 16.04 8.83 -11.60
C PRO A 190 15.68 10.28 -11.93
N ARG A 191 16.13 10.76 -13.10
CA ARG A 191 15.84 12.13 -13.57
C ARG A 191 14.46 12.21 -14.24
N ASP A 192 13.97 13.44 -14.39
CA ASP A 192 12.77 13.75 -15.18
C ASP A 192 11.51 13.02 -14.68
N LEU A 193 11.41 12.83 -13.36
CA LEU A 193 10.26 12.19 -12.74
C LEU A 193 9.07 13.14 -12.70
N THR A 194 7.88 12.61 -12.96
CA THR A 194 6.61 13.35 -12.90
C THR A 194 5.71 12.87 -11.76
N PHE A 195 5.93 11.66 -11.26
CA PHE A 195 5.36 11.14 -10.03
C PHE A 195 6.19 9.96 -9.56
N VAL A 196 6.18 9.66 -8.26
CA VAL A 196 6.92 8.54 -7.69
C VAL A 196 6.05 7.73 -6.74
N ARG A 197 6.11 6.41 -6.85
CA ARG A 197 5.48 5.45 -5.95
C ARG A 197 6.47 4.35 -5.59
N VAL A 198 6.20 3.70 -4.47
CA VAL A 198 7.00 2.55 -3.99
C VAL A 198 6.12 1.33 -3.80
N ALA A 199 6.71 0.15 -3.96
CA ALA A 199 6.08 -1.14 -3.64
C ALA A 199 7.14 -2.12 -3.13
N SER A 200 6.78 -3.04 -2.24
CA SER A 200 7.72 -4.02 -1.69
C SER A 200 7.07 -5.35 -1.45
N ASP A 201 7.87 -6.41 -1.56
CA ASP A 201 7.50 -7.75 -1.11
C ASP A 201 7.44 -7.90 0.42
N GLY A 202 7.82 -6.86 1.16
CA GLY A 202 7.86 -6.82 2.62
C GLY A 202 9.17 -7.31 3.22
N TYR A 203 10.11 -7.82 2.41
CA TYR A 203 11.34 -8.43 2.91
C TYR A 203 12.57 -8.08 2.08
N GLN A 204 12.72 -8.60 0.85
CA GLN A 204 13.96 -8.51 0.09
C GLN A 204 13.97 -7.39 -0.92
N LYS A 205 12.83 -7.10 -1.54
CA LYS A 205 12.78 -6.22 -2.70
C LYS A 205 11.95 -4.98 -2.43
N LEU A 206 12.52 -3.83 -2.77
CA LEU A 206 11.84 -2.55 -2.85
C LEU A 206 11.89 -2.06 -4.30
N TYR A 207 10.74 -1.65 -4.80
CA TYR A 207 10.59 -1.15 -6.15
C TYR A 207 10.15 0.30 -6.14
N LEU A 208 10.70 1.07 -7.06
CA LEU A 208 10.25 2.40 -7.42
C LEU A 208 9.42 2.29 -8.70
N ILE A 209 8.23 2.90 -8.71
CA ILE A 209 7.38 2.99 -9.89
C ILE A 209 7.15 4.47 -10.14
N ALA A 210 7.60 4.98 -11.28
CA ALA A 210 7.55 6.40 -11.55
C ALA A 210 7.17 6.71 -12.99
N GLY A 211 6.49 7.83 -13.16
CA GLY A 211 6.31 8.46 -14.46
C GLY A 211 7.57 9.24 -14.83
N VAL A 212 8.01 9.13 -16.08
CA VAL A 212 9.14 9.87 -16.62
C VAL A 212 8.68 10.74 -17.77
N GLY A 213 9.03 12.02 -17.73
CA GLY A 213 8.69 12.98 -18.75
C GLY A 213 9.09 14.41 -18.39
N THR A 214 8.56 15.36 -19.14
CA THR A 214 9.03 16.76 -19.11
C THR A 214 7.87 17.69 -18.82
N SER A 215 8.13 18.78 -18.09
CA SER A 215 7.12 19.80 -17.77
C SER A 215 5.88 19.22 -17.08
N GLY A 216 6.10 18.28 -16.16
CA GLY A 216 5.03 17.58 -15.43
C GLY A 216 4.24 16.57 -16.26
N ILE A 217 4.54 16.38 -17.55
CA ILE A 217 3.82 15.44 -18.41
C ILE A 217 4.60 14.13 -18.53
N SER A 218 4.05 13.06 -17.93
CA SER A 218 4.60 11.71 -18.06
C SER A 218 4.48 11.23 -19.52
N ARG A 219 5.54 10.64 -20.05
CA ARG A 219 5.56 10.01 -21.39
C ARG A 219 5.84 8.51 -21.32
N SER A 220 6.43 8.05 -20.24
CA SER A 220 6.68 6.65 -19.97
C SER A 220 6.46 6.36 -18.48
N ILE A 221 6.14 5.12 -18.15
CA ILE A 221 6.12 4.64 -16.77
C ILE A 221 7.15 3.54 -16.68
N LYS A 222 7.97 3.60 -15.63
CA LYS A 222 9.11 2.71 -15.46
C LYS A 222 9.13 2.12 -14.05
N ILE A 223 9.79 0.98 -13.93
CA ILE A 223 10.03 0.27 -12.67
C ILE A 223 11.53 0.18 -12.44
N TRP A 224 11.96 0.56 -11.24
CA TRP A 224 13.31 0.32 -10.76
C TRP A 224 13.27 -0.57 -9.52
N GLU A 225 14.29 -1.40 -9.33
CA GLU A 225 14.52 -2.19 -8.12
C GLU A 225 15.68 -1.56 -7.34
N LEU A 226 15.56 -1.51 -6.01
CA LEU A 226 16.63 -1.04 -5.14
C LEU A 226 17.73 -2.10 -5.10
N GLY A 227 18.87 -1.80 -5.72
CA GLY A 227 20.11 -2.55 -5.63
C GLY A 227 20.99 -2.06 -4.47
N LYS A 228 21.94 -2.90 -4.09
CA LYS A 228 23.00 -2.56 -3.13
C LYS A 228 24.34 -2.78 -3.81
N ASP A 229 25.21 -1.78 -3.73
CA ASP A 229 26.60 -1.94 -4.10
C ASP A 229 27.33 -2.48 -2.86
N GLU A 230 27.70 -3.76 -2.87
CA GLU A 230 28.37 -4.41 -1.73
C GLU A 230 29.76 -3.81 -1.47
N ASP A 231 30.42 -3.27 -2.50
CA ASP A 231 31.76 -2.72 -2.40
C ASP A 231 31.76 -1.28 -1.86
N GLN A 232 30.73 -0.50 -2.21
CA GLN A 232 30.60 0.90 -1.79
C GLN A 232 29.63 1.12 -0.62
N GLY A 233 28.80 0.13 -0.29
CA GLY A 233 27.75 0.25 0.73
C GLY A 233 26.66 1.27 0.39
N VAL A 234 26.49 1.60 -0.90
CA VAL A 234 25.54 2.62 -1.38
C VAL A 234 24.37 1.93 -2.07
N ASP A 235 23.16 2.32 -1.69
CA ASP A 235 21.93 1.88 -2.35
C ASP A 235 21.75 2.64 -3.68
N TYR A 236 21.28 1.96 -4.73
CA TYR A 236 21.02 2.58 -6.03
C TYR A 236 19.80 1.97 -6.74
N TRP A 237 19.14 2.75 -7.59
CA TRP A 237 17.98 2.31 -8.34
C TRP A 237 18.38 1.73 -9.70
N VAL A 238 18.02 0.46 -9.96
CA VAL A 238 18.29 -0.23 -11.23
C VAL A 238 17.01 -0.34 -12.02
N GLU A 239 16.97 0.17 -13.25
CA GLU A 239 15.80 0.03 -14.12
C GLU A 239 15.60 -1.44 -14.47
N VAL A 240 14.40 -1.96 -14.19
CA VAL A 240 14.02 -3.35 -14.46
C VAL A 240 13.08 -3.45 -15.65
N GLU A 241 12.18 -2.50 -15.80
CA GLU A 241 11.18 -2.55 -16.87
C GLU A 241 10.63 -1.16 -17.23
N THR A 242 10.26 -1.01 -18.51
CA THR A 242 9.48 0.12 -19.01
C THR A 242 8.11 -0.36 -19.49
N LEU A 243 7.04 0.32 -19.06
CA LEU A 243 5.67 0.02 -19.48
C LEU A 243 5.54 0.17 -21.01
N PRO A 244 5.07 -0.86 -21.75
CA PRO A 244 4.94 -0.79 -23.19
C PRO A 244 4.13 0.41 -23.67
N GLU A 245 4.59 1.07 -24.73
CA GLU A 245 4.12 2.39 -25.15
C GLU A 245 2.59 2.49 -25.31
N MET A 246 1.97 1.53 -25.98
CA MET A 246 0.51 1.53 -26.20
C MET A 246 -0.28 1.43 -24.89
N ILE A 247 0.23 0.67 -23.93
CA ILE A 247 -0.36 0.52 -22.60
C ILE A 247 -0.15 1.80 -21.79
N CYS A 248 1.06 2.36 -21.86
CA CYS A 248 1.42 3.60 -21.18
C CYS A 248 0.57 4.78 -21.67
N ARG A 249 0.40 4.95 -22.99
CA ARG A 249 -0.45 6.00 -23.56
C ARG A 249 -1.87 5.92 -23.02
N LYS A 250 -2.46 4.71 -22.97
CA LYS A 250 -3.81 4.49 -22.42
C LYS A 250 -3.89 4.85 -20.93
N PHE A 251 -2.90 4.45 -20.12
CA PHE A 251 -2.91 4.74 -18.69
C PHE A 251 -2.70 6.24 -18.41
N VAL A 252 -1.69 6.85 -19.03
CA VAL A 252 -1.33 8.25 -18.83
C VAL A 252 -2.42 9.18 -19.36
N SER A 253 -3.13 8.83 -20.45
CA SER A 253 -4.25 9.65 -20.94
C SER A 253 -5.37 9.80 -19.91
N VAL A 254 -5.54 8.82 -19.02
CA VAL A 254 -6.56 8.86 -17.96
C VAL A 254 -6.08 9.63 -16.72
N CYS A 255 -4.77 9.57 -16.44
CA CYS A 255 -4.17 10.20 -15.26
C CYS A 255 -3.51 11.56 -15.57
N TYR A 256 -3.76 12.12 -16.75
CA TYR A 256 -3.11 13.34 -17.21
C TYR A 256 -3.33 14.49 -16.23
N HIS A 257 -2.23 15.10 -15.76
CA HIS A 257 -2.17 16.13 -14.71
C HIS A 257 -2.74 15.76 -13.34
N ASN A 258 -3.13 14.50 -13.12
CA ASN A 258 -3.69 14.03 -11.86
C ASN A 258 -2.93 12.80 -11.35
N TYR A 259 -1.60 12.86 -11.39
CA TYR A 259 -0.75 11.72 -11.02
C TYR A 259 -0.78 11.42 -9.52
N GLU A 260 -1.30 12.31 -8.68
CA GLU A 260 -1.60 12.06 -7.27
C GLU A 260 -2.60 10.92 -7.07
N HIS A 261 -3.50 10.69 -8.04
CA HIS A 261 -4.45 9.58 -7.99
C HIS A 261 -3.86 8.23 -8.43
N VAL A 262 -2.64 8.21 -8.96
CA VAL A 262 -1.93 6.97 -9.26
C VAL A 262 -1.54 6.28 -7.97
N TYR A 263 -1.77 4.98 -7.87
CA TYR A 263 -1.35 4.16 -6.73
C TYR A 263 -0.78 2.84 -7.22
N CYS A 264 0.12 2.26 -6.42
CA CYS A 264 0.64 0.94 -6.66
C CYS A 264 0.73 0.12 -5.38
N PHE A 265 0.81 -1.19 -5.53
CA PHE A 265 1.00 -2.10 -4.42
C PHE A 265 1.62 -3.41 -4.89
N TRP A 266 2.23 -4.13 -3.95
CA TRP A 266 2.73 -5.47 -4.17
C TRP A 266 1.68 -6.52 -3.81
N HIS A 267 1.63 -7.57 -4.63
CA HIS A 267 0.89 -8.79 -4.33
C HIS A 267 1.60 -9.98 -4.98
N GLN A 268 2.33 -10.78 -4.18
CA GLN A 268 2.87 -12.08 -4.59
C GLN A 268 3.55 -12.12 -5.97
N GLY A 269 4.57 -11.29 -6.17
CA GLY A 269 5.28 -11.24 -7.44
C GLY A 269 4.58 -10.39 -8.50
N LEU A 270 3.47 -9.73 -8.15
CA LEU A 270 2.78 -8.75 -8.98
C LEU A 270 2.99 -7.36 -8.39
N ILE A 271 3.41 -6.41 -9.23
CA ILE A 271 3.34 -4.98 -8.95
C ILE A 271 2.09 -4.47 -9.66
N CYS A 272 1.06 -4.14 -8.89
CA CYS A 272 -0.19 -3.62 -9.42
C CYS A 272 -0.14 -2.09 -9.47
N LEU A 273 -0.66 -1.51 -10.56
CA LEU A 273 -0.71 -0.08 -10.83
C LEU A 273 -2.14 0.30 -11.22
N GLY A 274 -2.71 1.28 -10.52
CA GLY A 274 -4.06 1.77 -10.77
C GLY A 274 -4.16 3.28 -10.62
N CYS A 275 -5.34 3.81 -10.95
CA CYS A 275 -5.69 5.20 -10.72
C CYS A 275 -7.07 5.28 -10.08
N TYR A 276 -7.26 6.12 -9.06
CA TYR A 276 -8.54 6.21 -8.34
C TYR A 276 -9.71 6.71 -9.19
N THR A 277 -9.41 7.42 -10.27
CA THR A 277 -10.42 7.92 -11.21
C THR A 277 -10.76 6.90 -12.30
N TRP A 278 -10.12 5.73 -12.31
CA TRP A 278 -10.24 4.74 -13.39
C TRP A 278 -10.41 3.30 -12.87
N PRO A 279 -11.40 2.54 -13.37
CA PRO A 279 -11.69 1.22 -12.83
C PRO A 279 -10.72 0.13 -13.29
N GLU A 280 -10.04 0.32 -14.42
CA GLU A 280 -9.08 -0.69 -14.92
C GLU A 280 -7.75 -0.59 -14.16
N MET A 281 -7.14 -1.75 -13.91
CA MET A 281 -5.89 -1.85 -13.17
C MET A 281 -4.89 -2.68 -13.97
N LEU A 282 -3.64 -2.24 -13.98
CA LEU A 282 -2.51 -2.93 -14.57
C LEU A 282 -1.80 -3.75 -13.51
N TYR A 283 -1.15 -4.82 -13.93
CA TYR A 283 -0.12 -5.44 -13.12
C TYR A 283 1.08 -5.85 -13.96
N PHE A 284 2.25 -5.71 -13.35
CA PHE A 284 3.50 -6.25 -13.84
C PHE A 284 3.81 -7.54 -13.08
N LYS A 285 3.99 -8.64 -13.82
CA LYS A 285 4.38 -9.93 -13.27
C LYS A 285 5.91 -10.04 -13.27
N VAL A 286 6.51 -9.86 -12.09
CA VAL A 286 7.97 -9.79 -11.91
C VAL A 286 8.69 -11.03 -12.43
N SER A 287 8.14 -12.23 -12.17
CA SER A 287 8.78 -13.49 -12.59
C SER A 287 8.88 -13.70 -14.10
N ARG A 288 8.10 -12.94 -14.89
CA ARG A 288 8.09 -13.06 -16.36
C ARG A 288 8.51 -11.78 -17.07
N GLY A 289 8.63 -10.65 -16.38
CA GLY A 289 8.88 -9.37 -17.03
C GLY A 289 7.74 -8.96 -17.97
N THR A 290 6.48 -9.16 -17.58
CA THR A 290 5.34 -8.92 -18.47
C THR A 290 4.24 -8.10 -17.82
N TRP A 291 3.62 -7.22 -18.61
CA TRP A 291 2.49 -6.38 -18.22
C TRP A 291 1.17 -6.95 -18.71
N HIS A 292 0.14 -6.86 -17.85
CA HIS A 292 -1.20 -7.35 -18.14
C HIS A 292 -2.25 -6.41 -17.53
N TRP A 293 -3.41 -6.36 -18.16
CA TRP A 293 -4.61 -5.77 -17.55
C TRP A 293 -5.26 -6.78 -16.63
N LEU A 294 -5.75 -6.33 -15.48
CA LEU A 294 -6.70 -7.13 -14.71
C LEU A 294 -7.98 -7.34 -15.53
N PRO A 295 -8.54 -8.55 -15.55
CA PRO A 295 -9.82 -8.83 -16.19
C PRO A 295 -10.93 -7.92 -15.67
N LYS A 296 -11.89 -7.61 -16.55
CA LYS A 296 -13.13 -6.90 -16.19
C LYS A 296 -14.06 -7.78 -15.37
#